data_AF-A0A975FST3-F1
#
_entry.id   AF-A0A975FST3-F1
#
_cell.length_a   1.000
_cell.length_b   1.000
_cell.length_c   1.000
_cell.angle_alpha   90.00
_cell.angle_beta   90.00
_cell.angle_gamma   90.00
#
_symmetry.space_group_name_H-M   'P 1'
#
loop_
_entity.id
_entity.type
_entity.pdbx_description
1 polymer ?
#
loop_
_entity_poly.entity_id
_entity_poly.type
_entity_poly.pdbx_seq_one_letter_code
_entity_poly.pdbx_strand_id
1 'polypeptide(L)'
;MDLSQLNAKELEQAFQKAYQAVSETDKGFQQDTLLYFYAYYKHATKEFNLNLKHHPHNGEQLVNAFKMNALFQIRHLSVKQSKIKYIELVIKHLGDDFLKK
;
A
#
# COMPACT_ATOMS: atom_id res chain seq x y z
N MET A 1 -13.21 -5.48 13.04
CA MET A 1 -12.57 -4.32 13.69
C MET A 1 -12.89 -3.09 12.87
N ASP A 2 -13.47 -2.04 13.45
CA ASP A 2 -13.71 -0.78 12.72
C ASP A 2 -12.45 0.08 12.78
N LEU A 3 -11.68 0.08 11.69
CA LEU A 3 -10.42 0.82 11.57
C LEU A 3 -10.63 2.34 11.54
N SER A 4 -11.85 2.82 11.30
CA SER A 4 -12.15 4.25 11.20
C SER A 4 -12.10 4.95 12.57
N GLN A 5 -12.36 4.21 13.64
CA GLN A 5 -12.39 4.68 15.03
C GLN A 5 -11.01 4.75 15.68
N LEU A 6 -9.98 4.18 15.05
CA LEU A 6 -8.62 4.24 15.57
C LEU A 6 -8.11 5.68 15.65
N ASN A 7 -7.41 5.99 16.75
CA ASN A 7 -6.65 7.22 16.83
C ASN A 7 -5.41 7.17 15.91
N ALA A 8 -4.76 8.31 15.71
CA ALA A 8 -3.65 8.42 14.76
C ALA A 8 -2.48 7.46 15.09
N LYS A 9 -2.19 7.24 16.37
CA LYS A 9 -1.10 6.37 16.82
C LYS A 9 -1.44 4.90 16.60
N GLU A 10 -2.65 4.48 16.98
CA GLU A 10 -3.13 3.11 16.77
C GLU A 10 -3.18 2.75 15.29
N LEU A 11 -3.67 3.67 14.46
CA LEU A 11 -3.72 3.47 13.02
C LEU A 11 -2.31 3.36 12.41
N GLU A 12 -1.36 4.17 12.89
CA GLU A 12 0.04 4.06 12.45
C GLU A 12 0.62 2.69 12.81
N GLN A 13 0.42 2.25 14.05
CA GLN A 13 0.90 0.94 14.50
C GLN A 13 0.28 -0.20 13.68
N ALA A 14 -1.03 -0.16 13.44
CA ALA A 14 -1.70 -1.16 12.61
C ALA A 14 -1.18 -1.16 11.16
N PHE A 15 -0.92 0.03 10.60
CA PHE A 15 -0.37 0.18 9.26
C PHE A 15 1.05 -0.40 9.15
N GLN A 16 1.92 -0.14 10.13
CA GLN A 16 3.27 -0.69 10.16
C GLN A 16 3.26 -2.22 10.31
N LYS A 17 2.41 -2.77 11.19
CA LYS A 17 2.23 -4.22 11.30
C LYS A 17 1.72 -4.85 10.00
N ALA A 18 0.78 -4.18 9.32
CA ALA A 18 0.28 -4.63 8.02
C ALA A 18 1.38 -4.63 6.95
N TYR A 19 2.21 -3.58 6.91
CA TYR A 19 3.34 -3.49 5.99
C TYR A 19 4.38 -4.60 6.25
N GLN A 20 4.70 -4.85 7.51
CA GLN A 20 5.61 -5.93 7.91
C GLN A 20 5.05 -7.30 7.50
N ALA A 21 3.75 -7.55 7.74
CA ALA A 21 3.11 -8.81 7.37
C ALA A 21 3.15 -9.08 5.85
N VAL A 22 2.98 -8.04 5.02
CA VAL A 22 3.13 -8.16 3.55
C VAL A 22 4.59 -8.30 3.14
N SER A 23 5.53 -7.68 3.85
CA SER A 23 6.97 -7.74 3.53
C SER A 23 7.59 -9.10 3.86
N GLU A 24 7.04 -9.80 4.85
CA GLU A 24 7.54 -11.10 5.35
C GLU A 24 6.77 -12.30 4.79
N THR A 25 5.67 -12.09 4.05
CA THR A 25 4.88 -13.21 3.52
C THR A 25 5.46 -13.76 2.21
N ASP A 26 5.47 -15.08 2.08
CA ASP A 26 5.79 -15.76 0.81
C ASP A 26 4.59 -15.84 -0.15
N LYS A 27 3.45 -15.24 0.22
CA LYS A 27 2.23 -15.29 -0.60
C LYS A 27 2.43 -14.53 -1.91
N GLY A 28 2.26 -15.24 -3.03
CA GLY A 28 2.14 -14.61 -4.34
C GLY A 28 0.86 -13.77 -4.46
N PHE A 29 1.00 -12.53 -4.93
CA PHE A 29 -0.12 -11.62 -5.20
C PHE A 29 -0.32 -11.43 -6.71
N GLN A 30 -1.56 -11.17 -7.12
CA GLN A 30 -1.83 -10.71 -8.48
C GLN A 30 -1.22 -9.32 -8.71
N GLN A 31 -0.90 -9.02 -9.96
CA GLN A 31 -0.24 -7.76 -10.34
C GLN A 31 -1.03 -6.52 -9.87
N ASP A 32 -2.35 -6.54 -10.00
CA ASP A 32 -3.22 -5.43 -9.58
C ASP A 32 -3.19 -5.24 -8.05
N THR A 33 -3.16 -6.33 -7.28
CA THR A 33 -3.01 -6.27 -5.82
C THR A 33 -1.69 -5.61 -5.42
N LEU A 34 -0.59 -5.92 -6.13
CA LEU A 34 0.71 -5.27 -5.89
C LEU A 34 0.66 -3.78 -6.20
N LEU A 35 -0.03 -3.37 -7.26
CA LEU A 35 -0.23 -1.96 -7.60
C LEU A 35 -1.06 -1.22 -6.54
N TYR A 36 -2.10 -1.85 -5.98
CA TYR A 36 -2.86 -1.27 -4.87
C TYR A 36 -2.01 -1.13 -3.60
N PHE A 37 -1.25 -2.16 -3.20
CA PHE A 37 -0.33 -2.06 -2.07
C PHE A 37 0.67 -0.91 -2.26
N TYR A 38 1.27 -0.82 -3.45
CA TYR A 38 2.18 0.26 -3.80
C TYR A 38 1.53 1.63 -3.67
N ALA A 39 0.36 1.83 -4.29
CA ALA A 39 -0.31 3.12 -4.31
C ALA A 39 -0.71 3.56 -2.89
N TYR A 40 -1.37 2.68 -2.13
CA TYR A 40 -1.79 2.99 -0.76
C TYR A 40 -0.60 3.27 0.15
N TYR A 41 0.49 2.51 0.04
CA TYR A 41 1.70 2.73 0.84
C TYR A 41 2.34 4.08 0.53
N LYS A 42 2.67 4.37 -0.75
CA LYS A 42 3.35 5.61 -1.13
C LYS A 42 2.51 6.85 -0.81
N HIS A 43 1.19 6.77 -0.97
CA HIS A 43 0.29 7.85 -0.59
C HIS A 43 0.20 7.99 0.94
N ALA A 44 0.13 6.88 1.69
CA ALA A 44 0.10 6.89 3.15
C ALA A 44 1.38 7.45 3.80
N THR A 45 2.55 7.21 3.19
CA THR A 45 3.84 7.72 3.67
C THR A 45 4.19 9.11 3.13
N LYS A 46 3.31 9.69 2.28
CA LYS A 46 3.54 10.96 1.56
C LYS A 46 4.84 10.96 0.74
N GLU A 47 5.32 9.78 0.35
CA GLU A 47 6.51 9.67 -0.46
C GLU A 47 6.17 9.78 -1.94
N PHE A 48 6.01 11.01 -2.41
CA PHE A 48 5.79 11.29 -3.84
C PHE A 48 7.08 11.30 -4.66
N ASN A 49 8.24 11.04 -4.04
CA ASN A 49 9.50 10.81 -4.74
C ASN A 49 9.41 9.48 -5.49
N LEU A 50 8.76 9.54 -6.65
CA LEU A 50 8.94 8.61 -7.72
C LEU A 50 10.34 8.91 -8.26
N ASN A 51 11.36 8.24 -7.75
CA ASN A 51 12.63 8.13 -8.46
C ASN A 51 12.36 7.33 -9.74
N LEU A 52 11.70 7.97 -10.71
CA LEU A 52 11.52 7.48 -12.05
C LEU A 52 12.88 7.63 -12.70
N LYS A 53 13.76 6.66 -12.50
CA LYS A 53 14.94 6.53 -13.32
C LYS A 53 14.44 6.09 -14.69
N HIS A 54 14.68 6.91 -15.70
CA HIS A 54 14.26 6.63 -17.06
C HIS A 54 15.39 5.87 -17.75
N HIS A 55 15.23 4.56 -17.93
CA HIS A 55 16.04 3.80 -18.89
C HIS A 55 15.18 3.40 -20.10
N PRO A 56 15.55 3.82 -21.33
CA PRO A 56 14.72 3.63 -22.50
C PRO A 56 14.59 2.17 -22.99
N HIS A 57 15.39 1.22 -22.48
CA HIS A 57 15.56 -0.10 -23.10
C HIS A 57 15.09 -1.33 -22.31
N ASN A 58 14.46 -1.20 -21.12
CA ASN A 58 14.21 -2.34 -20.22
C ASN A 58 12.74 -2.52 -19.74
N GLY A 59 11.76 -1.87 -20.36
CA GLY A 59 10.34 -1.99 -19.96
C GLY A 59 9.96 -1.30 -18.63
N GLU A 60 10.92 -0.65 -17.96
CA GLU A 60 10.72 0.10 -16.72
C GLU A 60 9.69 1.23 -16.87
N GLN A 61 9.60 1.81 -18.07
CA GLN A 61 8.60 2.83 -18.42
C GLN A 61 7.16 2.32 -18.26
N LEU A 62 6.88 1.08 -18.69
CA LEU A 62 5.55 0.51 -18.62
C LEU A 62 5.14 0.24 -17.15
N VAL A 63 6.05 -0.34 -16.37
CA VAL A 63 5.83 -0.55 -14.93
C VAL A 63 5.62 0.77 -14.20
N ASN A 64 6.41 1.79 -14.52
CA ASN A 64 6.27 3.12 -13.96
C ASN A 64 4.93 3.77 -14.35
N ALA A 65 4.48 3.60 -15.60
CA ALA A 65 3.17 4.07 -16.04
C ALA A 65 2.02 3.41 -15.24
N PHE A 66 2.09 2.10 -14.99
CA PHE A 66 1.11 1.41 -14.14
C PHE A 66 1.12 1.92 -12.70
N LYS A 67 2.31 2.13 -12.12
CA LYS A 67 2.46 2.71 -10.77
C LYS A 67 1.88 4.12 -10.68
N MET A 68 2.14 4.96 -11.68
CA MET A 68 1.57 6.31 -11.75
C MET A 68 0.05 6.29 -11.89
N ASN A 69 -0.49 5.38 -12.73
CA ASN A 69 -1.93 5.22 -12.88
C ASN A 69 -2.58 4.79 -11.54
N ALA A 70 -2.00 3.80 -10.85
CA ALA A 70 -2.50 3.37 -9.55
C ALA A 70 -2.49 4.51 -8.50
N LEU A 71 -1.43 5.32 -8.46
CA LEU A 71 -1.38 6.51 -7.60
C LEU A 71 -2.44 7.55 -7.99
N PHE A 72 -2.65 7.77 -9.29
CA PHE A 72 -3.64 8.71 -9.79
C PHE A 72 -5.07 8.28 -9.41
N GLN A 73 -5.37 6.98 -9.49
CA GLN A 73 -6.70 6.43 -9.14
C GLN A 73 -7.09 6.74 -7.69
N ILE A 74 -6.11 6.73 -6.77
CA ILE A 74 -6.36 6.91 -5.34
C ILE A 74 -6.16 8.35 -4.85
N ARG A 75 -5.86 9.31 -5.73
CA ARG A 75 -5.51 10.70 -5.37
C ARG A 75 -6.56 11.46 -4.54
N HIS A 76 -7.80 10.97 -4.54
CA HIS A 76 -8.91 11.56 -3.80
C HIS A 76 -8.94 11.10 -2.34
N LEU A 77 -8.15 10.09 -1.97
CA LEU A 77 -8.05 9.59 -0.61
C LEU A 77 -7.21 10.52 0.26
N SER A 78 -7.54 10.59 1.54
CA SER A 78 -6.64 11.11 2.56
C SER A 78 -5.55 10.09 2.93
N VAL A 79 -4.49 10.56 3.61
CA VAL A 79 -3.47 9.69 4.21
C VAL A 79 -4.09 8.68 5.16
N LYS A 80 -5.06 9.10 6.00
CA LYS A 80 -5.77 8.20 6.93
C LYS A 80 -6.49 7.09 6.16
N GLN A 81 -7.24 7.44 5.12
CA GLN A 81 -7.96 6.47 4.29
C GLN A 81 -7.01 5.52 3.56
N SER A 82 -5.83 5.99 3.13
CA SER A 82 -4.84 5.14 2.46
C SER A 82 -4.25 4.09 3.39
N LYS A 83 -3.96 4.46 4.65
CA LYS A 83 -3.54 3.49 5.68
C LYS A 83 -4.63 2.45 5.94
N ILE A 84 -5.87 2.90 6.11
CA ILE A 84 -7.02 1.99 6.32
C ILE A 84 -7.17 1.03 5.14
N LYS A 85 -7.17 1.53 3.90
CA LYS A 85 -7.28 0.73 2.69
C LYS A 85 -6.13 -0.27 2.53
N TYR A 86 -4.91 0.12 2.90
CA TYR A 86 -3.77 -0.79 2.95
C TYR A 86 -4.03 -1.95 3.93
N ILE A 87 -4.41 -1.63 5.18
CA ILE A 87 -4.71 -2.64 6.22
C ILE A 87 -5.85 -3.56 5.78
N GLU A 88 -6.95 -3.02 5.22
CA GLU A 88 -8.07 -3.79 4.69
C GLU A 88 -7.62 -4.77 3.60
N LEU A 89 -6.72 -4.33 2.71
CA LEU A 89 -6.17 -5.18 1.66
C LEU A 89 -5.29 -6.30 2.24
N VAL A 90 -4.49 -6.02 3.26
CA VAL A 90 -3.73 -7.06 3.98
C VAL A 90 -4.68 -8.07 4.62
N ILE A 91 -5.70 -7.61 5.35
CA ILE A 91 -6.68 -8.50 5.99
C ILE A 91 -7.37 -9.40 4.97
N LYS A 92 -7.76 -8.84 3.82
CA LYS A 92 -8.39 -9.60 2.72
C LYS A 92 -7.51 -10.75 2.23
N HIS A 93 -6.19 -10.57 2.19
CA HIS A 93 -5.27 -11.56 1.65
C HIS A 93 -4.59 -12.45 2.70
N LEU A 94 -4.32 -11.96 3.91
CA LEU A 94 -3.52 -12.64 4.93
C LEU A 94 -4.27 -12.88 6.25
N GLY A 95 -5.50 -12.38 6.40
CA GLY A 95 -6.22 -12.40 7.68
C GLY A 95 -5.77 -11.28 8.64
N ASP A 96 -6.34 -11.22 9.84
CA ASP A 96 -6.13 -10.12 10.81
C ASP A 96 -5.17 -10.46 11.97
N ASP A 97 -4.54 -11.64 11.94
CA ASP A 97 -3.70 -12.13 13.03
C ASP A 97 -2.47 -11.25 13.29
N PHE A 98 -1.99 -10.55 12.27
CA PHE A 98 -0.88 -9.60 12.40
C PHE A 98 -1.19 -8.42 13.32
N LEU A 99 -2.47 -8.12 13.59
CA LEU A 99 -2.85 -7.03 14.51
C LEU A 99 -2.72 -7.44 15.98
N LYS A 100 -2.79 -8.75 16.27
CA LYS A 100 -2.77 -9.32 17.63
C LYS A 100 -1.35 -9.54 18.17
N LYS A 101 -0.36 -9.66 17.26
CA LYS A 101 1.08 -9.74 17.57
C LYS A 101 1.61 -8.39 18.01
#